data_AF-A0A8J8E261-F1
#
_entry.id   AF-A0A8J8E261-F1
#
_cell.length_a   1.000
_cell.length_b   1.000
_cell.length_c   1.000
_cell.angle_alpha   90.00
_cell.angle_beta   90.00
_cell.angle_gamma   90.00
#
_symmetry.space_group_name_H-M   'P 1'
#
loop_
_entity.id
_entity.type
_entity.pdbx_description
1 polymer ?
#
loop_
_entity_poly.entity_id
_entity_poly.type
_entity_poly.pdbx_seq_one_letter_code
_entity_poly.pdbx_strand_id
1 'polypeptide(L)' 'MAVLKAIKFKDRDGELYFRCPRCGMVFRKSKDYVRHINKAHGHLFRKA' A
#
# COMPACT_ATOMS: atom_id res chain seq x y z
N MET A 1 7.74 -6.55 8.73
CA MET A 1 6.46 -7.16 8.27
C MET A 1 5.73 -6.19 7.36
N ALA A 2 5.56 -6.56 6.09
CA ALA A 2 4.58 -5.99 5.17
C ALA A 2 4.28 -7.11 4.17
N VAL A 3 3.33 -7.97 4.53
CA VAL A 3 3.00 -9.15 3.70
C VAL A 3 2.24 -8.73 2.43
N LEU A 4 1.65 -7.53 2.43
CA LEU A 4 1.01 -6.95 1.24
C LEU A 4 2.00 -6.13 0.42
N LYS A 5 2.38 -6.66 -0.75
CA LYS A 5 3.10 -5.92 -1.79
C LYS A 5 2.12 -4.96 -2.47
N ALA A 6 2.49 -3.68 -2.56
CA ALA A 6 1.70 -2.68 -3.29
C ALA A 6 1.69 -3.01 -4.79
N ILE A 7 0.56 -2.74 -5.45
CA ILE A 7 0.51 -2.68 -6.91
C ILE A 7 1.11 -1.34 -7.33
N LYS A 8 2.23 -1.37 -8.05
CA LYS A 8 2.89 -0.16 -8.55
C LYS A 8 2.39 0.16 -9.95
N PHE A 9 2.02 1.40 -10.21
CA PHE A 9 1.66 1.87 -11.55
C PHE A 9 2.15 3.29 -11.76
N LYS A 10 2.29 3.68 -13.03
CA LYS A 10 2.62 5.06 -13.41
C LYS A 10 1.37 5.75 -13.95
N ASP A 11 1.22 7.04 -13.67
CA ASP A 11 0.21 7.84 -14.34
C ASP A 11 0.68 8.33 -15.73
N ARG A 12 -0.07 9.24 -16.34
CA ARG A 12 0.22 9.79 -17.66
C ARG A 12 1.49 10.63 -17.67
N ASP A 13 1.82 11.27 -16.56
CA ASP A 13 3.01 12.10 -16.35
C ASP A 13 4.24 11.24 -16.00
N GLY A 14 4.05 9.93 -15.80
CA GLY A 14 5.12 8.99 -15.44
C GLY A 14 5.39 8.90 -13.94
N GLU A 15 4.58 9.59 -13.12
CA GLU A 15 4.71 9.58 -11.67
C GLU A 15 4.32 8.21 -11.10
N LEU A 16 5.11 7.72 -10.14
CA LEU A 16 4.93 6.40 -9.55
C LEU A 16 3.93 6.42 -8.40
N TYR A 17 2.91 5.57 -8.47
CA TYR A 17 1.91 5.38 -7.43
C TYR A 17 1.91 3.94 -6.90
N PHE A 18 1.41 3.81 -5.67
CA PHE A 18 1.30 2.58 -4.90
C PHE A 18 -0.18 2.37 -4.58
N ARG A 19 -0.78 1.34 -5.16
CA ARG A 19 -2.17 0.96 -4.88
C ARG A 19 -2.22 -0.20 -3.89
N CYS A 20 -3.07 -0.06 -2.89
CA CYS A 20 -3.38 -1.14 -1.96
C CYS A 20 -4.26 -2.19 -2.66
N PRO A 21 -3.83 -3.47 -2.75
CA PRO A 21 -4.62 -4.52 -3.39
C PRO A 21 -5.85 -4.92 -2.58
N ARG A 22 -5.99 -4.48 -1.32
CA ARG A 22 -7.12 -4.85 -0.45
C ARG A 22 -8.27 -3.85 -0.51
N CYS A 23 -7.98 -2.56 -0.44
CA CYS A 23 -9.00 -1.51 -0.37
C CYS A 23 -8.98 -0.57 -1.59
N GLY A 24 -8.02 -0.74 -2.51
CA GLY A 24 -7.92 0.07 -3.72
C GLY A 24 -7.36 1.48 -3.51
N MET A 25 -7.07 1.91 -2.28
CA MET A 25 -6.45 3.21 -2.00
C MET A 25 -5.12 3.38 -2.74
N VAL A 26 -4.87 4.59 -3.22
CA VAL A 26 -3.69 4.96 -3.99
C VAL A 26 -2.84 5.95 -3.20
N PHE A 27 -1.53 5.72 -3.20
CA PHE A 27 -0.53 6.53 -2.49
C PHE A 27 0.58 6.95 -3.45
N ARG A 28 1.07 8.18 -3.33
CA ARG A 28 2.22 8.67 -4.10
C ARG A 28 3.57 8.20 -3.56
N LYS A 29 3.64 7.87 -2.26
CA LYS A 29 4.89 7.50 -1.58
C LYS A 29 4.77 6.13 -0.92
N SER A 30 5.87 5.38 -0.96
CA SER A 30 5.96 4.06 -0.31
C SER A 30 5.72 4.13 1.20
N LYS A 31 6.23 5.17 1.88
CA LYS A 31 6.04 5.37 3.32
C LYS A 31 4.57 5.52 3.72
N ASP A 32 3.78 6.19 2.89
CA ASP A 32 2.35 6.39 3.13
C ASP A 32 1.59 5.08 2.94
N TYR A 33 1.96 4.30 1.93
CA TYR A 33 1.45 2.95 1.74
C TYR A 33 1.75 2.04 2.96
N VAL A 34 2.99 2.00 3.44
CA VAL A 34 3.35 1.16 4.60
C VAL A 34 2.59 1.59 5.85
N ARG A 35 2.49 2.90 6.10
CA ARG A 35 1.68 3.44 7.21
C ARG A 35 0.22 3.05 7.10
N HIS A 36 -0.35 3.09 5.90
CA HIS A 36 -1.71 2.63 5.63
C HIS A 36 -1.86 1.13 5.93
N ILE A 37 -0.96 0.27 5.42
CA ILE A 37 -1.01 -1.17 5.69
C ILE A 37 -0.98 -1.45 7.19
N ASN A 38 -0.08 -0.80 7.95
CA ASN A 38 0.02 -1.03 9.38
C ASN A 38 -1.21 -0.54 10.16
N LYS A 39 -1.79 0.61 9.80
CA LYS A 39 -2.95 1.16 10.51
C LYS A 39 -4.28 0.50 10.10
N ALA A 40 -4.54 0.39 8.80
CA ALA A 40 -5.82 -0.11 8.29
C ALA A 40 -5.87 -1.64 8.19
N HIS A 41 -4.72 -2.29 7.99
CA HIS A 41 -4.63 -3.72 7.73
C HIS A 41 -3.69 -4.45 8.70
N GLY A 42 -3.15 -3.77 9.71
CA GLY A 42 -2.20 -4.36 10.66
C GLY A 42 -2.77 -5.56 11.42
N HIS A 43 -4.07 -5.54 11.71
CA HIS A 43 -4.79 -6.65 12.34
C HIS A 43 -4.77 -7.93 11.50
N LEU A 44 -4.62 -7.83 10.18
CA LEU A 44 -4.54 -8.99 9.28
C LEU A 44 -3.19 -9.71 9.36
N PHE A 45 -2.15 -9.08 9.94
CA PHE A 45 -0.80 -9.64 10.01
C PHE A 45 -0.36 -10.03 11.42
N ARG A 46 -1.18 -9.82 12.46
CA ARG A 46 -0.92 -10.44 13.75
C ARG A 46 -1.24 -11.94 13.60
N LYS A 47 -0.18 -12.75 13.51
CA LYS A 47 -0.29 -14.19 13.79
C LYS A 47 -0.85 -14.32 15.21
N ALA A 48 -1.92 -15.10 15.35
CA ALA A 48 -2.38 -15.63 16.63
C ALA A 48 -1.25 -16.46 17.27
#